data_AF-A0A653CC13-F1
#
_entry.id   AF-A0A653CC13-F1
#
_cell.length_a   1.000
_cell.length_b   1.000
_cell.length_c   1.000
_cell.angle_alpha   90.00
_cell.angle_beta   90.00
_cell.angle_gamma   90.00
#
_symmetry.space_group_name_H-M   'P 1'
#
loop_
_entity.id
_entity.type
_entity.pdbx_description
1 polymer ?
#
loop_
_entity_poly.entity_id
_entity_poly.type
_entity_poly.pdbx_seq_one_letter_code
_entity_poly.pdbx_strand_id
1 'polypeptide(L)'
;MTGESSKRRLRIENKKKKMAALLDIVKLNEYDRAQKTKQKEQEIQSPSSPRPEAEPSPKRLKSAKGECIDRDEALEEPPPPKIGEIGFSGKPRLEGDEFIALKKTLREKTQKIRNQPNFRLRELGENASLTTDINDRVPMFLSDLQHLIMYSQLGVHAPYLPSRWCALEKYNRLINTNLLVIENISLYHFVAYESLFPFLSSTFDHKLEMITPASYKSDIVKDLSMVPLTGL
;
A
#
# COMPACT_ATOMS: atom_id res chain seq x y z
N MET A 1 -38.37 37.60 17.03
CA MET A 1 -37.96 36.19 16.84
C MET A 1 -36.76 36.13 15.90
N THR A 2 -35.51 36.07 16.39
CA THR A 2 -34.28 36.12 15.53
C THR A 2 -33.11 35.24 16.02
N GLY A 3 -33.30 34.40 17.05
CA GLY A 3 -32.20 33.69 17.75
C GLY A 3 -31.64 32.42 17.10
N GLU A 4 -32.35 31.78 16.16
CA GLU A 4 -31.95 30.47 15.61
C GLU A 4 -30.84 30.53 14.54
N SER A 5 -30.76 31.65 13.81
CA SER A 5 -29.77 31.87 12.75
C SER A 5 -28.33 31.95 13.29
N SER A 6 -28.14 32.60 14.44
CA SER A 6 -26.81 32.79 15.06
C SER A 6 -26.21 31.47 15.55
N LYS A 7 -27.00 30.64 16.25
CA LYS A 7 -26.56 29.32 16.73
C LYS A 7 -26.23 28.36 15.57
N ARG A 8 -27.00 28.44 14.47
CA ARG A 8 -26.72 27.65 13.25
C ARG A 8 -25.40 28.05 12.59
N ARG A 9 -25.12 29.35 12.46
CA ARG A 9 -23.84 29.86 11.92
C ARG A 9 -22.65 29.42 12.76
N LEU A 10 -22.75 29.53 14.08
CA LEU A 10 -21.70 29.11 15.02
C LEU A 10 -21.39 27.61 14.92
N ARG A 11 -22.41 26.77 14.71
CA ARG A 11 -22.23 25.32 14.48
C ARG A 11 -21.52 25.01 13.16
N ILE A 12 -21.84 25.74 12.09
CA ILE A 12 -21.19 25.59 10.78
C ILE A 12 -19.73 26.02 10.87
N GLU A 13 -19.45 27.15 11.52
CA GLU A 13 -18.09 27.65 11.70
C GLU A 13 -17.26 26.69 12.56
N ASN A 14 -17.81 26.17 13.65
CA ASN A 14 -17.14 25.17 14.48
C ASN A 14 -16.87 23.86 13.72
N LYS A 15 -17.73 23.46 12.77
CA LYS A 15 -17.47 22.31 11.90
C LYS A 15 -16.41 22.59 10.85
N LYS A 16 -16.42 23.77 10.24
CA LYS A 16 -15.36 24.22 9.32
C LYS A 16 -14.01 24.20 10.05
N LYS A 17 -13.93 24.75 11.27
CA LYS A 17 -12.73 24.71 12.12
C LYS A 17 -12.29 23.28 12.44
N LYS A 18 -13.21 22.38 12.82
CA LYS A 18 -12.88 20.96 13.08
C LYS A 18 -12.37 20.22 11.84
N MET A 19 -12.92 20.49 10.66
CA MET A 19 -12.46 19.86 9.42
C MET A 19 -11.13 20.44 8.92
N ALA A 20 -10.94 21.75 9.04
CA ALA A 20 -9.65 22.39 8.78
C ALA A 20 -8.56 21.80 9.68
N ALA A 21 -8.86 21.65 10.99
CA ALA A 21 -7.96 20.99 11.93
C ALA A 21 -7.66 19.53 11.54
N LEU A 22 -8.65 18.77 11.05
CA LEU A 22 -8.42 17.40 10.54
C LEU A 22 -7.52 17.38 9.30
N LEU A 23 -7.67 18.34 8.38
CA LEU A 23 -6.78 18.47 7.22
C LEU A 23 -5.35 18.81 7.64
N ASP A 24 -5.20 19.70 8.61
CA ASP A 24 -3.89 20.05 9.15
C ASP A 24 -3.27 18.86 9.88
N ILE A 25 -4.05 18.05 10.63
CA ILE A 25 -3.57 16.79 11.20
C ILE A 25 -3.14 15.79 10.12
N VAL A 26 -3.88 15.67 9.01
CA VAL A 26 -3.49 14.80 7.89
C VAL A 26 -2.20 15.30 7.25
N LYS A 27 -2.05 16.61 7.03
CA LYS A 27 -0.82 17.20 6.50
C LYS A 27 0.36 17.03 7.46
N LEU A 28 0.15 17.22 8.76
CA LEU A 28 1.15 16.95 9.80
C LEU A 28 1.54 15.48 9.82
N ASN A 29 0.59 14.55 9.71
CA ASN A 29 0.89 13.12 9.62
C ASN A 29 1.62 12.75 8.33
N GLU A 30 1.30 13.38 7.19
CA GLU A 30 2.03 13.20 5.93
C GLU A 30 3.45 13.77 6.05
N TYR A 31 3.61 14.93 6.68
CA TYR A 31 4.90 15.54 6.97
C TYR A 31 5.72 14.67 7.93
N ASP A 32 5.14 14.17 9.01
CA ASP A 32 5.79 13.28 9.97
C ASP A 32 6.14 11.93 9.34
N ARG A 33 5.31 11.39 8.43
CA ARG A 33 5.69 10.22 7.64
C ARG A 33 6.89 10.52 6.76
N ALA A 34 6.88 11.64 6.04
CA ALA A 34 7.99 12.06 5.19
C ALA A 34 9.27 12.34 6.00
N GLN A 35 9.15 12.93 7.20
CA GLN A 35 10.27 13.18 8.10
C GLN A 35 10.77 11.91 8.76
N LYS A 36 9.91 10.95 9.11
CA LYS A 36 10.35 9.63 9.57
C LYS A 36 11.11 8.88 8.48
N THR A 37 10.66 8.97 7.23
CA THR A 37 11.44 8.45 6.10
C THR A 37 12.81 9.12 6.03
N LYS A 38 12.89 10.45 6.15
CA LYS A 38 14.16 11.22 6.15
C LYS A 38 15.05 10.99 7.38
N GLN A 39 14.48 10.82 8.58
CA GLN A 39 15.23 10.52 9.80
C GLN A 39 15.76 9.09 9.77
N LYS A 40 15.00 8.14 9.22
CA LYS A 40 15.46 6.79 8.97
C LYS A 40 16.59 6.75 7.92
N GLU A 41 16.56 7.67 6.95
CA GLU A 41 17.68 7.89 6.02
C GLU A 41 18.92 8.51 6.71
N GLN A 42 18.74 9.32 7.76
CA GLN A 42 19.84 9.96 8.51
C GLN A 42 20.45 9.06 9.62
N GLU A 43 19.65 8.24 10.32
CA GLU A 43 20.16 7.31 11.34
C GLU A 43 21.04 6.19 10.76
N ILE A 44 20.90 5.88 9.47
CA ILE A 44 21.75 4.91 8.76
C ILE A 44 23.19 5.48 8.54
N GLN A 45 23.43 6.78 8.77
CA GLN A 45 24.74 7.42 8.57
C GLN A 45 25.54 7.68 9.87
N SER A 46 25.08 7.27 11.05
CA SER A 46 25.78 7.54 12.33
C SER A 46 26.00 6.29 13.19
N PRO A 47 27.24 5.98 13.64
CA PRO A 47 27.49 4.84 14.53
C PRO A 47 27.23 5.19 16.01
N SER A 48 26.33 4.40 16.61
CA SER A 48 26.17 4.02 18.03
C SER A 48 26.12 5.08 19.17
N SER A 49 24.98 5.14 19.87
CA SER A 49 24.92 5.15 21.35
C SER A 49 23.54 4.65 21.88
N PRO A 50 23.41 4.15 23.14
CA PRO A 50 22.24 3.37 23.56
C PRO A 50 21.18 4.10 24.42
N ARG A 51 19.90 3.75 24.17
CA ARG A 51 18.69 3.68 25.06
C ARG A 51 18.13 4.99 25.68
N PRO A 52 16.78 5.14 25.82
CA PRO A 52 16.04 4.47 26.91
C PRO A 52 14.67 3.86 26.53
N GLU A 53 14.19 3.04 27.46
CA GLU A 53 12.99 2.20 27.43
C GLU A 53 11.70 3.03 27.31
N ALA A 54 10.78 2.60 26.42
CA ALA A 54 9.47 3.21 26.26
C ALA A 54 8.37 2.25 26.75
N GLU A 55 7.50 2.82 27.59
CA GLU A 55 6.39 2.19 28.31
C GLU A 55 5.34 1.50 27.41
N PRO A 56 4.61 0.50 27.95
CA PRO A 56 3.64 -0.29 27.19
C PRO A 56 2.35 0.48 26.90
N SER A 57 2.04 0.68 25.62
CA SER A 57 0.77 1.26 25.16
C SER A 57 -0.42 0.29 25.37
N PRO A 58 -1.59 0.77 25.84
CA PRO A 58 -2.71 -0.11 26.21
C PRO A 58 -3.44 -0.69 24.98
N LYS A 59 -3.69 -2.01 25.06
CA LYS A 59 -4.42 -2.84 24.11
C LYS A 59 -5.83 -2.29 23.84
N ARG A 60 -6.13 -1.98 22.58
CA ARG A 60 -7.47 -1.61 22.11
C ARG A 60 -8.37 -2.86 22.04
N LEU A 61 -9.45 -2.88 22.82
CA LEU A 61 -10.47 -3.93 22.81
C LEU A 61 -11.10 -4.10 21.42
N LYS A 62 -11.24 -5.36 21.03
CA LYS A 62 -11.89 -5.83 19.80
C LYS A 62 -13.37 -6.05 20.11
N SER A 63 -14.26 -5.24 19.54
CA SER A 63 -15.71 -5.49 19.61
C SER A 63 -16.12 -6.43 18.49
N ALA A 64 -16.86 -7.48 18.84
CA ALA A 64 -17.36 -8.51 17.95
C ALA A 64 -18.79 -8.19 17.44
N LYS A 65 -19.10 -8.81 16.29
CA LYS A 65 -20.41 -9.14 15.69
C LYS A 65 -21.26 -8.03 15.05
N GLY A 66 -21.77 -8.37 13.86
CA GLY A 66 -22.85 -7.71 13.15
C GLY A 66 -22.92 -8.17 11.70
N GLU A 67 -23.54 -9.33 11.47
CA GLU A 67 -23.86 -9.91 10.15
C GLU A 67 -24.69 -8.91 9.31
N CYS A 68 -24.36 -8.76 8.02
CA CYS A 68 -25.19 -8.04 7.06
C CYS A 68 -25.89 -9.06 6.15
N ILE A 69 -27.21 -9.14 6.31
CA ILE A 69 -28.14 -9.86 5.44
C ILE A 69 -28.36 -8.99 4.21
N ASP A 70 -28.09 -9.55 3.03
CA ASP A 70 -28.48 -8.97 1.75
C ASP A 70 -30.01 -9.09 1.58
N ARG A 71 -30.68 -7.96 1.41
CA ARG A 71 -32.04 -7.88 0.85
C ARG A 71 -32.10 -6.75 -0.16
N ASP A 72 -32.08 -7.17 -1.43
CA ASP A 72 -32.58 -6.40 -2.56
C ASP A 72 -34.10 -6.30 -2.46
N GLU A 73 -34.63 -5.09 -2.28
CA GLU A 73 -36.02 -4.78 -2.59
C GLU A 73 -36.11 -3.35 -3.09
N ALA A 74 -36.51 -3.22 -4.35
CA ALA A 74 -36.74 -1.98 -5.06
C ALA A 74 -37.88 -1.19 -4.42
N LEU A 75 -37.64 0.08 -4.07
CA LEU A 75 -38.65 1.03 -3.64
C LEU A 75 -38.47 2.36 -4.38
N GLU A 76 -39.62 2.85 -4.84
CA GLU A 76 -39.88 3.97 -5.73
C GLU A 76 -39.17 5.28 -5.37
N GLU A 77 -38.85 6.08 -6.39
CA GLU A 77 -38.29 7.43 -6.23
C GLU A 77 -39.24 8.37 -5.48
N PRO A 78 -38.83 8.97 -4.34
CA PRO A 78 -39.61 10.03 -3.71
C PRO A 78 -39.33 11.40 -4.36
N PRO A 79 -40.31 12.33 -4.30
CA PRO A 79 -40.26 13.64 -4.97
C PRO A 79 -39.15 14.55 -4.40
N PRO A 80 -38.74 15.60 -5.15
CA PRO A 80 -37.58 16.43 -4.79
C PRO A 80 -37.76 17.10 -3.42
N PRO A 81 -36.72 17.10 -2.55
CA PRO A 81 -36.86 17.55 -1.18
C PRO A 81 -36.96 19.08 -1.08
N LYS A 82 -37.91 19.53 -0.26
CA LYS A 82 -38.02 20.92 0.20
C LYS A 82 -36.87 21.27 1.14
N ILE A 83 -36.42 22.51 1.02
CA ILE A 83 -35.32 23.13 1.77
C ILE A 83 -35.56 22.99 3.28
N GLY A 84 -34.61 22.36 4.00
CA GLY A 84 -34.53 22.46 5.48
C GLY A 84 -34.36 21.17 6.28
N GLU A 85 -34.36 19.98 5.66
CA GLU A 85 -34.35 18.74 6.45
C GLU A 85 -32.98 18.38 7.05
N ILE A 86 -32.98 18.35 8.38
CA ILE A 86 -31.94 17.81 9.24
C ILE A 86 -31.85 16.30 8.99
N GLY A 87 -30.75 15.84 8.42
CA GLY A 87 -30.53 14.39 8.27
C GLY A 87 -30.46 13.67 9.61
N PHE A 88 -30.88 12.40 9.63
CA PHE A 88 -30.99 11.46 10.76
C PHE A 88 -29.82 11.34 11.76
N SER A 89 -28.67 12.00 11.52
CA SER A 89 -27.48 11.92 12.38
C SER A 89 -27.20 13.18 13.22
N GLY A 90 -28.11 14.15 13.27
CA GLY A 90 -27.95 15.37 14.10
C GLY A 90 -26.75 16.25 13.69
N LYS A 91 -26.13 15.99 12.55
CA LYS A 91 -24.99 16.71 12.00
C LYS A 91 -25.51 17.71 10.95
N PRO A 92 -25.36 19.04 11.12
CA PRO A 92 -25.63 19.99 10.04
C PRO A 92 -24.79 19.64 8.80
N ARG A 93 -25.46 19.44 7.66
CA ARG A 93 -24.83 19.27 6.34
C ARG A 93 -23.99 20.53 6.09
N LEU A 94 -22.72 20.34 5.75
CA LEU A 94 -21.94 21.41 5.13
C LEU A 94 -22.60 21.65 3.77
N GLU A 95 -23.26 22.80 3.61
CA GLU A 95 -23.86 23.23 2.35
C GLU A 95 -22.85 24.05 1.57
N GLY A 96 -22.79 23.83 0.25
CA GLY A 96 -21.98 24.58 -0.71
C GLY A 96 -21.10 23.73 -1.63
N ASP A 97 -20.66 24.33 -2.74
CA ASP A 97 -19.81 23.70 -3.76
C ASP A 97 -18.46 23.24 -3.21
N GLU A 98 -17.89 24.00 -2.27
CA GLU A 98 -16.62 23.68 -1.62
C GLU A 98 -16.66 22.34 -0.87
N PHE A 99 -17.79 22.00 -0.22
CA PHE A 99 -17.95 20.75 0.51
C PHE A 99 -18.06 19.55 -0.43
N ILE A 100 -18.76 19.74 -1.54
CA ILE A 100 -18.90 18.72 -2.59
C ILE A 100 -17.53 18.47 -3.24
N ALA A 101 -16.78 19.54 -3.55
CA ALA A 101 -15.42 19.44 -4.08
C ALA A 101 -14.47 18.74 -3.08
N LEU A 102 -14.53 19.07 -1.79
CA LEU A 102 -13.69 18.43 -0.78
C LEU A 102 -14.03 16.95 -0.58
N LYS A 103 -15.32 16.61 -0.56
CA LYS A 103 -15.77 15.22 -0.44
C LYS A 103 -15.38 14.41 -1.68
N LYS A 104 -15.45 15.02 -2.87
CA LYS A 104 -15.04 14.43 -4.14
C LYS A 104 -13.54 14.13 -4.13
N THR A 105 -12.69 15.11 -3.78
CA THR A 105 -11.24 14.93 -3.72
C THR A 105 -10.81 13.88 -2.67
N LEU A 106 -11.47 13.82 -1.50
CA LEU A 106 -11.22 12.77 -0.52
C LEU A 106 -11.64 11.39 -1.03
N ARG A 107 -12.79 11.29 -1.70
CA ARG A 107 -13.25 10.03 -2.29
C ARG A 107 -12.29 9.57 -3.38
N GLU A 108 -11.83 10.47 -4.24
CA GLU A 108 -10.84 10.18 -5.29
C GLU A 108 -9.50 9.73 -4.69
N LYS A 109 -8.97 10.43 -3.69
CA LYS A 109 -7.72 10.04 -3.02
C LYS A 109 -7.85 8.68 -2.33
N THR A 110 -8.93 8.45 -1.59
CA THR A 110 -9.17 7.16 -0.91
C THR A 110 -9.34 6.03 -1.92
N GLN A 111 -10.02 6.30 -3.03
CA GLN A 111 -10.23 5.33 -4.11
C GLN A 111 -8.94 5.00 -4.87
N LYS A 112 -7.98 5.93 -4.95
CA LYS A 112 -6.63 5.69 -5.51
C LYS A 112 -5.74 4.82 -4.62
N ILE A 113 -5.88 4.94 -3.28
CA ILE A 113 -5.11 4.15 -2.30
C ILE A 113 -5.68 2.74 -2.12
N ARG A 114 -7.02 2.63 -2.01
CA ARG A 114 -7.74 1.42 -2.45
C ARG A 114 -7.40 1.23 -3.95
N ASN A 115 -7.70 0.19 -4.70
CA ASN A 115 -7.22 0.08 -6.11
C ASN A 115 -5.69 0.08 -6.39
N GLN A 116 -4.81 0.66 -5.58
CA GLN A 116 -3.37 0.49 -5.75
C GLN A 116 -3.03 -1.00 -5.58
N PRO A 117 -2.30 -1.61 -6.55
CA PRO A 117 -1.84 -2.98 -6.41
C PRO A 117 -0.90 -3.07 -5.22
N ASN A 118 -1.08 -4.11 -4.42
CA ASN A 118 -0.29 -4.32 -3.22
C ASN A 118 0.57 -5.57 -3.42
N PHE A 119 1.87 -5.41 -3.24
CA PHE A 119 2.83 -6.51 -3.32
C PHE A 119 3.35 -6.76 -1.92
N ARG A 120 3.25 -8.01 -1.44
CA ARG A 120 3.75 -8.41 -0.14
C ARG A 120 4.52 -9.71 -0.24
N LEU A 121 5.61 -9.82 0.50
CA LEU A 121 6.37 -11.06 0.62
C LEU A 121 5.62 -12.04 1.53
N ARG A 122 5.87 -13.32 1.29
CA ARG A 122 5.50 -14.44 2.17
C ARG A 122 6.79 -15.00 2.78
N GLU A 123 6.66 -16.02 3.61
CA GLU A 123 7.78 -16.65 4.33
C GLU A 123 9.01 -16.90 3.45
N LEU A 124 8.86 -17.56 2.30
CA LEU A 124 9.99 -17.80 1.39
C LEU A 124 10.56 -16.52 0.76
N GLY A 125 9.74 -15.51 0.52
CA GLY A 125 10.21 -14.21 0.03
C GLY A 125 10.98 -13.43 1.11
N GLU A 126 10.53 -13.49 2.37
CA GLU A 126 11.23 -12.88 3.50
C GLU A 126 12.57 -13.60 3.78
N ASN A 127 12.58 -14.94 3.69
CA ASN A 127 13.81 -15.73 3.84
C ASN A 127 14.82 -15.46 2.71
N ALA A 128 14.36 -15.06 1.53
CA ALA A 128 15.22 -14.67 0.41
C ALA A 128 15.70 -13.21 0.49
N SER A 129 15.20 -12.42 1.45
CA SER A 129 15.54 -11.00 1.56
C SER A 129 17.00 -10.78 1.89
N LEU A 130 17.60 -9.73 1.32
CA LEU A 130 18.96 -9.30 1.67
C LEU A 130 19.07 -8.78 3.11
N THR A 131 17.94 -8.48 3.76
CA THR A 131 17.91 -8.14 5.19
C THR A 131 18.14 -9.34 6.10
N THR A 132 17.89 -10.55 5.60
CA THR A 132 18.09 -11.82 6.32
C THR A 132 19.57 -12.18 6.32
N ASP A 133 20.06 -12.74 7.43
CA ASP A 133 21.46 -13.15 7.57
C ASP A 133 21.83 -14.20 6.51
N ILE A 134 23.09 -14.17 6.06
CA ILE A 134 23.55 -15.03 4.96
C ILE A 134 23.41 -16.53 5.27
N ASN A 135 23.50 -16.94 6.55
CA ASN A 135 23.41 -18.34 6.94
C ASN A 135 21.98 -18.88 6.94
N ASP A 136 21.00 -18.00 7.18
CA ASP A 136 19.58 -18.34 7.25
C ASP A 136 18.84 -18.02 5.94
N ARG A 137 19.52 -17.37 4.99
CA ARG A 137 18.93 -16.91 3.74
C ARG A 137 18.73 -18.07 2.78
N VAL A 138 17.52 -18.13 2.21
CA VAL A 138 17.16 -19.13 1.20
C VAL A 138 16.89 -18.43 -0.13
N PRO A 139 17.77 -18.56 -1.14
CA PRO A 139 17.58 -17.88 -2.41
C PRO A 139 16.40 -18.46 -3.19
N MET A 140 15.72 -17.61 -3.95
CA MET A 140 14.60 -18.02 -4.80
C MET A 140 15.10 -18.54 -6.15
N PHE A 141 14.23 -19.24 -6.87
CA PHE A 141 14.52 -19.73 -8.22
C PHE A 141 13.99 -18.77 -9.27
N LEU A 142 14.53 -18.84 -10.49
CA LEU A 142 14.01 -18.03 -11.59
C LEU A 142 12.55 -18.37 -11.94
N SER A 143 12.12 -19.63 -11.70
CA SER A 143 10.72 -20.04 -11.85
C SER A 143 9.77 -19.26 -10.94
N ASP A 144 10.22 -18.88 -9.74
CA ASP A 144 9.41 -18.06 -8.82
C ASP A 144 9.10 -16.68 -9.42
N LEU A 145 10.06 -16.08 -10.13
CA LEU A 145 9.88 -14.83 -10.85
C LEU A 145 8.99 -15.01 -12.08
N GLN A 146 9.16 -16.11 -12.83
CA GLN A 146 8.30 -16.44 -13.97
C GLN A 146 6.83 -16.53 -13.56
N HIS A 147 6.53 -17.21 -12.45
CA HIS A 147 5.18 -17.31 -11.92
C HIS A 147 4.57 -15.94 -11.59
N LEU A 148 5.39 -15.01 -11.05
CA LEU A 148 4.93 -13.65 -10.78
C LEU A 148 4.64 -12.88 -12.06
N ILE A 149 5.51 -12.96 -13.07
CA ILE A 149 5.32 -12.28 -14.36
C ILE A 149 4.08 -12.82 -15.07
N MET A 150 3.87 -14.13 -15.08
CA MET A 150 2.65 -14.72 -15.62
C MET A 150 1.41 -14.24 -14.86
N TYR A 151 1.46 -14.28 -13.54
CA TYR A 151 0.32 -13.87 -12.71
C TYR A 151 0.00 -12.38 -12.85
N SER A 152 0.99 -11.52 -13.08
CA SER A 152 0.74 -10.09 -13.32
C SER A 152 0.02 -9.83 -14.65
N GLN A 153 0.18 -10.73 -15.64
CA GLN A 153 -0.45 -10.63 -16.96
C GLN A 153 -1.79 -11.36 -17.05
N LEU A 154 -1.85 -12.61 -16.58
CA LEU A 154 -3.00 -13.52 -16.72
C LEU A 154 -3.89 -13.57 -15.47
N GLY A 155 -3.37 -13.14 -14.32
CA GLY A 155 -4.11 -13.19 -13.07
C GLY A 155 -4.45 -14.62 -12.64
N VAL A 156 -5.71 -14.82 -12.26
CA VAL A 156 -6.24 -16.12 -11.82
C VAL A 156 -6.19 -17.21 -12.90
N HIS A 157 -6.00 -16.84 -14.17
CA HIS A 157 -5.84 -17.79 -15.28
C HIS A 157 -4.39 -18.23 -15.47
N ALA A 158 -3.44 -17.70 -14.69
CA ALA A 158 -2.06 -18.18 -14.73
C ALA A 158 -2.01 -19.65 -14.28
N PRO A 159 -1.27 -20.51 -15.00
CA PRO A 159 -1.16 -21.94 -14.65
C PRO A 159 -0.47 -22.16 -13.30
N TYR A 160 0.36 -21.21 -12.88
CA TYR A 160 1.07 -21.22 -11.61
C TYR A 160 0.89 -19.90 -10.89
N LEU A 161 0.68 -19.96 -9.58
CA LEU A 161 0.53 -18.80 -8.72
C LEU A 161 1.86 -18.50 -8.00
N PRO A 162 2.25 -17.23 -7.83
CA PRO A 162 3.46 -16.86 -7.09
C PRO A 162 3.28 -16.98 -5.56
N SER A 163 2.23 -17.65 -5.11
CA SER A 163 1.82 -17.81 -3.71
C SER A 163 2.86 -18.53 -2.85
N ARG A 164 3.88 -19.14 -3.47
CA ARG A 164 5.04 -19.70 -2.77
C ARG A 164 5.84 -18.63 -2.03
N TRP A 165 6.07 -17.46 -2.63
CA TRP A 165 7.02 -16.47 -2.10
C TRP A 165 6.46 -15.04 -1.99
N CYS A 166 5.40 -14.70 -2.73
CA CYS A 166 4.76 -13.40 -2.60
C CYS A 166 3.23 -13.48 -2.75
N ALA A 167 2.56 -12.37 -2.47
CA ALA A 167 1.16 -12.15 -2.83
C ALA A 167 1.03 -10.80 -3.53
N LEU A 168 0.50 -10.85 -4.75
CA LEU A 168 0.17 -9.68 -5.55
C LEU A 168 -1.34 -9.48 -5.55
N GLU A 169 -1.81 -8.46 -4.86
CA GLU A 169 -3.24 -8.12 -4.78
C GLU A 169 -3.60 -7.09 -5.86
N LYS A 170 -4.82 -7.20 -6.40
CA LYS A 170 -5.33 -6.32 -7.47
C LYS A 170 -4.44 -6.30 -8.71
N TYR A 171 -3.97 -7.49 -9.14
CA TYR A 171 -3.19 -7.66 -10.37
C TYR A 171 -3.86 -7.00 -11.58
N ASN A 172 -5.20 -7.00 -11.64
CA ASN A 172 -6.01 -6.36 -12.68
C ASN A 172 -5.91 -4.83 -12.75
N ARG A 173 -5.16 -4.20 -11.84
CA ARG A 173 -4.86 -2.77 -11.83
C ARG A 173 -3.45 -2.46 -12.36
N LEU A 174 -2.65 -3.48 -12.67
CA LEU A 174 -1.37 -3.32 -13.34
C LEU A 174 -1.61 -3.04 -14.83
N ILE A 175 -0.93 -2.02 -15.35
CA ILE A 175 -1.01 -1.64 -16.77
C ILE A 175 0.22 -2.17 -17.51
N ASN A 176 1.40 -2.02 -16.89
CA ASN A 176 2.68 -2.41 -17.48
C ASN A 176 3.48 -3.19 -16.44
N THR A 177 4.09 -4.29 -16.89
CA THR A 177 5.12 -5.03 -16.13
C THR A 177 6.41 -4.90 -16.91
N ASN A 178 7.43 -4.27 -16.33
CA ASN A 178 8.75 -4.10 -16.94
C ASN A 178 9.77 -4.96 -16.18
N LEU A 179 10.58 -5.72 -16.90
CA LEU A 179 11.69 -6.49 -16.36
C LEU A 179 12.99 -5.96 -16.96
N LEU A 180 13.92 -5.54 -16.08
CA LEU A 180 15.27 -5.13 -16.46
C LEU A 180 16.26 -6.17 -15.93
N VAL A 181 17.01 -6.79 -16.83
CA VAL A 181 18.07 -7.74 -16.50
C VAL A 181 19.41 -7.07 -16.76
N ILE A 182 20.30 -7.10 -15.76
CA ILE A 182 21.66 -6.58 -15.88
C ILE A 182 22.61 -7.75 -15.66
N GLU A 183 23.39 -8.06 -16.68
CA GLU A 183 24.38 -9.15 -16.62
C GLU A 183 25.71 -8.67 -16.04
N ASN A 184 26.55 -9.62 -15.62
CA ASN A 184 27.90 -9.39 -15.08
C ASN A 184 27.94 -8.60 -13.76
N ILE A 185 26.85 -8.62 -12.99
CA ILE A 185 26.81 -8.09 -11.62
C ILE A 185 26.49 -9.25 -10.68
N SER A 186 27.32 -9.40 -9.65
CA SER A 186 27.06 -10.38 -8.58
C SER A 186 26.54 -9.68 -7.32
N LEU A 187 25.96 -10.47 -6.42
CA LEU A 187 25.51 -9.97 -5.11
C LEU A 187 26.64 -9.28 -4.34
N TYR A 188 27.87 -9.79 -4.43
CA TYR A 188 29.05 -9.18 -3.80
C TYR A 188 29.28 -7.75 -4.29
N HIS A 189 29.15 -7.49 -5.59
CA HIS A 189 29.28 -6.14 -6.15
C HIS A 189 28.21 -5.21 -5.59
N PHE A 190 26.97 -5.69 -5.49
CA PHE A 190 25.88 -4.88 -4.95
C PHE A 190 26.12 -4.52 -3.48
N VAL A 191 26.51 -5.48 -2.64
CA VAL A 191 26.77 -5.25 -1.21
C VAL A 191 28.00 -4.35 -1.00
N ALA A 192 29.07 -4.56 -1.77
CA ALA A 192 30.29 -3.76 -1.64
C ALA A 192 30.11 -2.29 -2.09
N TYR A 193 29.22 -2.04 -3.04
CA TYR A 193 29.01 -0.72 -3.64
C TYR A 193 27.59 -0.17 -3.44
N GLU A 194 26.86 -0.65 -2.43
CA GLU A 194 25.46 -0.26 -2.20
C GLU A 194 25.29 1.26 -2.07
N SER A 195 26.29 1.95 -1.51
CA SER A 195 26.32 3.41 -1.37
C SER A 195 26.31 4.16 -2.72
N LEU A 196 26.76 3.53 -3.81
CA LEU A 196 26.73 4.10 -5.15
C LEU A 196 25.34 3.99 -5.81
N PHE A 197 24.41 3.26 -5.19
CA PHE A 197 23.07 3.01 -5.72
C PHE A 197 21.94 3.59 -4.82
N PRO A 198 21.93 4.90 -4.54
CA PRO A 198 20.93 5.50 -3.65
C PRO A 198 19.50 5.38 -4.20
N PHE A 199 19.32 5.39 -5.52
CA PHE A 199 18.03 5.18 -6.15
C PHE A 199 17.46 3.79 -5.86
N LEU A 200 18.30 2.75 -5.96
CA LEU A 200 17.87 1.37 -5.71
C LEU A 200 17.45 1.17 -4.26
N SER A 201 18.24 1.69 -3.32
CA SER A 201 17.96 1.55 -1.89
C SER A 201 16.79 2.38 -1.39
N SER A 202 16.48 3.52 -2.02
CA SER A 202 15.38 4.40 -1.62
C SER A 202 14.04 4.04 -2.25
N THR A 203 14.05 3.46 -3.46
CA THR A 203 12.85 3.25 -4.26
C THR A 203 12.32 1.82 -4.17
N PHE A 204 13.18 0.83 -3.99
CA PHE A 204 12.79 -0.59 -3.95
C PHE A 204 12.88 -1.13 -2.52
N ASP A 205 11.72 -1.38 -1.93
CA ASP A 205 11.61 -1.93 -0.57
C ASP A 205 12.09 -3.39 -0.48
N HIS A 206 11.84 -4.18 -1.53
CA HIS A 206 12.12 -5.61 -1.54
C HIS A 206 13.40 -5.89 -2.34
N LYS A 207 14.43 -6.37 -1.65
CA LYS A 207 15.72 -6.81 -2.24
C LYS A 207 15.87 -8.30 -1.96
N LEU A 208 15.82 -9.13 -2.98
CA LEU A 208 15.76 -10.58 -2.83
C LEU A 208 16.93 -11.27 -3.54
N GLU A 209 17.44 -12.34 -2.94
CA GLU A 209 18.45 -13.19 -3.54
C GLU A 209 17.81 -14.26 -4.43
N MET A 210 18.43 -14.49 -5.58
CA MET A 210 17.97 -15.47 -6.56
C MET A 210 19.15 -16.30 -7.07
N ILE A 211 18.90 -17.58 -7.31
CA ILE A 211 19.82 -18.47 -7.99
C ILE A 211 19.83 -18.10 -9.47
N THR A 212 21.01 -17.76 -9.98
CA THR A 212 21.18 -17.39 -11.39
C THR A 212 21.16 -18.64 -12.29
N PRO A 213 20.55 -18.56 -13.48
CA PRO A 213 20.53 -19.67 -14.45
C PRO A 213 21.90 -20.18 -14.87
N ALA A 214 22.92 -19.31 -14.81
CA ALA A 214 24.30 -19.67 -15.05
C ALA A 214 24.79 -20.80 -14.13
N SER A 215 24.26 -20.90 -12.90
CA SER A 215 24.65 -21.95 -11.94
C SER A 215 24.32 -23.37 -12.42
N TYR A 216 23.25 -23.53 -13.20
CA TYR A 216 22.82 -24.80 -13.79
C TYR A 216 22.99 -24.84 -15.32
N LYS A 217 23.88 -24.00 -15.86
CA LYS A 217 24.24 -23.94 -17.29
C LYS A 217 23.06 -23.60 -18.21
N SER A 218 22.14 -22.75 -17.74
CA SER A 218 21.08 -22.18 -18.57
C SER A 218 21.25 -20.67 -18.76
N ASP A 219 20.50 -20.13 -19.70
CA ASP A 219 20.44 -18.71 -20.04
C ASP A 219 19.17 -18.09 -19.43
N ILE A 220 19.27 -16.87 -18.89
CA ILE A 220 18.15 -16.12 -18.32
C ILE A 220 17.05 -15.91 -19.35
N VAL A 221 17.42 -15.56 -20.59
CA VAL A 221 16.44 -15.33 -21.67
C VAL A 221 15.72 -16.63 -22.01
N LYS A 222 16.47 -17.73 -22.11
CA LYS A 222 15.92 -19.04 -22.40
C LYS A 222 14.96 -19.48 -21.30
N ASP A 223 15.36 -19.37 -20.04
CA ASP A 223 14.50 -19.79 -18.94
C ASP A 223 13.25 -18.93 -18.86
N LEU A 224 13.37 -17.60 -18.92
CA LEU A 224 12.21 -16.69 -18.92
C LEU A 224 11.25 -16.92 -20.09
N SER A 225 11.74 -17.42 -21.23
CA SER A 225 10.89 -17.77 -22.39
C SER A 225 10.30 -19.18 -22.31
N MET A 226 10.91 -20.08 -21.54
CA MET A 226 10.36 -21.41 -21.23
C MET A 226 9.28 -21.32 -20.16
N VAL A 227 8.20 -20.62 -20.48
CA VAL A 227 7.03 -20.46 -19.62
C VAL A 227 6.12 -21.68 -19.78
N PRO A 228 5.86 -22.47 -18.72
CA PRO A 228 4.94 -23.60 -18.80
C PRO A 228 3.51 -23.06 -18.92
N LEU A 229 2.97 -23.03 -20.14
CA LEU A 229 1.60 -22.57 -20.43
C LEU A 229 0.53 -23.59 -20.03
N THR A 230 0.92 -24.79 -19.62
CA THR A 230 0.05 -25.85 -19.12
C THR A 230 0.50 -26.25 -17.73
N GLY A 231 -0.44 -26.29 -16.77
CA GLY A 231 -0.22 -26.96 -15.50
C GLY A 231 -0.17 -28.47 -15.74
N LEU A 232 0.91 -29.12 -15.34
CA LEU A 232 0.98 -30.58 -15.24
C LEU A 232 0.17 -31.07 -14.05
#